data_AF-A0A8J2LNA0-F1
#
_entry.id   AF-A0A8J2LNA0-F1
#
_cell.length_a   1.000
_cell.length_b   1.000
_cell.length_c   1.000
_cell.angle_alpha   90.00
_cell.angle_beta   90.00
_cell.angle_gamma   90.00
#
_symmetry.space_group_name_H-M   'P 1'
#
loop_
_entity.id
_entity.type
_entity.pdbx_description
1 polymer ?
#
loop_
_entity_poly.entity_id
_entity_poly.type
_entity_poly.pdbx_seq_one_letter_code
_entity_poly.pdbx_strand_id
1 'polypeptide(L)'
;MRGFTFALAIVLAIASTEATRFTKCDLARRLKLHGAPNYDEWTCIADVNTDGYFDTEWKNGDGFGLWEISAREWCKDPSFPAGANRCGFDCERFRDGFLTDDLRCLREIHADRSFYGFNGWFRRFRKCPNLSTYLAECGL
;
A
#
# COMPACT_ATOMS: atom_id res chain seq x y z
N MET A 1 -20.43 57.04 -1.76
CA MET A 1 -20.44 55.94 -2.75
C MET A 1 -19.05 55.34 -2.84
N ARG A 2 -18.75 54.28 -2.08
CA ARG A 2 -17.60 53.40 -2.30
C ARG A 2 -17.99 52.00 -1.82
N GLY A 3 -18.55 51.21 -2.72
CA GLY A 3 -18.89 49.81 -2.46
C GLY A 3 -17.60 48.99 -2.40
N PHE A 4 -17.37 48.35 -1.26
CA PHE A 4 -16.32 47.33 -1.14
C PHE A 4 -16.91 46.01 -1.64
N THR A 5 -16.64 45.69 -2.91
CA THR A 5 -16.87 44.36 -3.48
C THR A 5 -15.90 43.37 -2.81
N PHE A 6 -16.42 42.56 -1.89
CA PHE A 6 -15.70 41.39 -1.37
C PHE A 6 -15.64 40.34 -2.47
N ALA A 7 -14.52 40.26 -3.19
CA ALA A 7 -14.24 39.15 -4.08
C ALA A 7 -13.92 37.91 -3.23
N LEU A 8 -14.88 36.99 -3.12
CA LEU A 8 -14.71 35.68 -2.49
C LEU A 8 -13.84 34.82 -3.43
N ALA A 9 -12.54 34.77 -3.19
CA ALA A 9 -11.64 33.85 -3.90
C ALA A 9 -11.89 32.42 -3.40
N ILE A 10 -12.70 31.66 -4.13
CA ILE A 10 -12.85 30.21 -3.94
C ILE A 10 -11.55 29.56 -4.45
N VAL A 11 -10.65 29.22 -3.53
CA VAL A 11 -9.49 28.37 -3.84
C VAL A 11 -10.02 26.94 -3.96
N LEU A 12 -10.21 26.46 -5.19
CA LEU A 12 -10.47 25.05 -5.46
C LEU A 12 -9.20 24.27 -5.07
N ALA A 13 -9.21 23.58 -3.94
CA ALA A 13 -8.19 22.61 -3.62
C ALA A 13 -8.30 21.46 -4.62
N ILE A 14 -7.39 21.42 -5.60
CA ILE A 14 -7.28 20.29 -6.52
C ILE A 14 -6.78 19.12 -5.69
N ALA A 15 -7.68 18.20 -5.32
CA ALA A 15 -7.27 16.94 -4.72
C ALA A 15 -6.42 16.19 -5.75
N SER A 16 -5.13 16.03 -5.47
CA SER A 16 -4.24 15.22 -6.30
C SER A 16 -4.69 13.77 -6.19
N THR A 17 -5.38 13.26 -7.21
CA THR A 17 -5.64 11.83 -7.36
C THR A 17 -4.36 11.18 -7.87
N GLU A 18 -3.63 10.48 -7.00
CA GLU A 18 -2.56 9.57 -7.43
C GLU A 18 -3.17 8.40 -8.20
N ALA A 19 -2.38 7.80 -9.09
CA ALA A 19 -2.82 6.62 -9.82
C ALA A 19 -3.00 5.44 -8.84
N THR A 20 -4.15 4.78 -8.89
CA THR A 20 -4.45 3.58 -8.10
C THR A 20 -3.90 2.30 -8.73
N ARG A 21 -3.21 2.40 -9.87
CA ARG A 21 -2.60 1.25 -10.52
C ARG A 21 -1.18 1.56 -10.92
N PHE A 22 -0.24 0.76 -10.42
CA PHE A 22 1.17 0.88 -10.75
C PHE A 22 1.57 -0.05 -11.88
N THR A 23 2.69 0.24 -12.53
CA THR A 23 3.47 -0.81 -13.21
C THR A 23 4.43 -1.45 -12.21
N LYS A 24 4.95 -2.64 -12.52
CA LYS A 24 5.98 -3.30 -11.70
C LYS A 24 7.16 -2.36 -11.37
N CYS A 25 7.68 -1.69 -12.39
CA CYS A 25 8.85 -0.82 -12.22
C CYS A 25 8.52 0.49 -11.50
N ASP A 26 7.29 1.02 -11.64
CA ASP A 26 6.88 2.21 -10.91
C ASP A 26 6.72 1.93 -9.42
N LEU A 27 6.10 0.81 -9.05
CA LEU A 27 6.01 0.39 -7.65
C LEU A 27 7.41 0.19 -7.07
N ALA A 28 8.28 -0.57 -7.75
CA ALA A 28 9.63 -0.82 -7.28
C ALA A 28 10.45 0.47 -7.11
N ARG A 29 10.32 1.43 -8.03
CA ARG A 29 10.98 2.73 -7.92
C ARG A 29 10.47 3.53 -6.72
N ARG A 30 9.16 3.57 -6.51
CA ARG A 30 8.55 4.25 -5.35
C ARG A 30 9.02 3.62 -4.03
N LEU A 31 9.00 2.30 -3.94
CA LEU A 31 9.50 1.57 -2.76
C LEU A 31 10.97 1.90 -2.46
N LYS A 32 11.82 1.93 -3.50
CA LYS A 32 13.22 2.33 -3.38
C LYS A 32 13.37 3.77 -2.90
N LEU A 33 12.58 4.70 -3.45
CA LEU A 33 12.56 6.12 -3.03
C LEU A 33 12.11 6.30 -1.58
N HIS A 34 11.16 5.49 -1.11
CA HIS A 34 10.72 5.48 0.28
C HIS A 34 11.68 4.75 1.24
N GLY A 35 12.80 4.23 0.73
CA GLY A 35 13.79 3.50 1.53
C GLY A 35 13.26 2.20 2.11
N ALA A 36 12.33 1.53 1.42
CA ALA A 36 11.84 0.23 1.84
C ALA A 36 12.96 -0.83 1.74
N PRO A 37 13.31 -1.54 2.81
CA PRO A 37 14.23 -2.67 2.73
C PRO A 37 13.60 -3.78 1.89
N ASN A 38 14.42 -4.51 1.11
CA ASN A 38 13.97 -5.58 0.21
C ASN A 38 12.81 -5.14 -0.71
N TYR A 39 12.94 -3.97 -1.35
CA TYR A 39 11.89 -3.44 -2.24
C TYR A 39 11.56 -4.38 -3.41
N ASP A 40 12.50 -5.22 -3.83
CA ASP A 40 12.32 -6.30 -4.81
C ASP A 40 11.36 -7.39 -4.30
N GLU A 41 11.54 -7.84 -3.07
CA GLU A 41 10.63 -8.76 -2.36
C GLU A 41 9.23 -8.15 -2.23
N TRP A 42 9.12 -6.91 -1.75
CA TRP A 42 7.82 -6.25 -1.59
C TRP A 42 7.10 -6.01 -2.92
N THR A 43 7.84 -5.69 -3.99
CA THR A 43 7.27 -5.57 -5.34
C THR A 43 6.72 -6.92 -5.80
N CYS A 44 7.47 -8.01 -5.59
CA CYS A 44 7.01 -9.34 -5.96
C CYS A 44 5.80 -9.80 -5.13
N ILE A 45 5.78 -9.52 -3.82
CA ILE A 45 4.62 -9.87 -3.00
C ILE A 45 3.37 -9.15 -3.51
N ALA A 46 3.47 -7.87 -3.90
CA ALA A 46 2.37 -7.15 -4.51
C ALA A 46 1.92 -7.77 -5.84
N ASP A 47 2.87 -8.19 -6.69
CA ASP A 47 2.60 -8.93 -7.94
C ASP A 47 1.78 -10.20 -7.66
N VAL A 48 2.27 -11.04 -6.75
CA VAL A 48 1.65 -12.33 -6.38
C VAL A 48 0.29 -12.15 -5.67
N ASN A 49 0.12 -11.05 -4.93
CA ASN A 49 -1.13 -10.75 -4.24
C ASN A 49 -2.20 -10.28 -5.21
N THR A 50 -1.82 -9.41 -6.13
CA THR A 50 -2.72 -8.73 -7.07
C THR A 50 -2.73 -9.36 -8.44
N ASP A 51 -2.28 -10.60 -8.61
CA ASP A 51 -2.19 -11.32 -9.89
C ASP A 51 -1.55 -10.49 -11.03
N GLY A 52 -0.51 -9.71 -10.71
CA GLY A 52 0.22 -8.86 -11.64
C GLY A 52 -0.50 -7.57 -12.05
N TYR A 53 -1.66 -7.27 -11.47
CA TYR A 53 -2.40 -6.05 -11.78
C TYR A 53 -1.79 -4.81 -11.13
N PHE A 54 -1.14 -4.95 -9.96
CA PHE A 54 -0.60 -3.85 -9.14
C PHE A 54 -1.62 -2.73 -8.89
N ASP A 55 -2.86 -3.13 -8.66
CA ASP A 55 -3.98 -2.25 -8.37
C ASP A 55 -4.10 -2.06 -6.85
N THR A 56 -3.97 -0.82 -6.37
CA THR A 56 -4.10 -0.47 -4.96
C THR A 56 -5.52 -0.71 -4.48
N GLU A 57 -6.52 -0.67 -5.35
CA GLU A 57 -7.89 -0.96 -4.98
C GLU A 57 -8.14 -2.45 -4.69
N TRP A 58 -7.12 -3.32 -4.84
CA TRP A 58 -7.22 -4.75 -4.56
C TRP A 58 -7.79 -5.02 -3.16
N LYS A 59 -8.78 -5.91 -3.10
CA LYS A 59 -9.43 -6.34 -1.86
C LYS A 59 -9.77 -7.82 -1.96
N ASN A 60 -9.32 -8.59 -0.99
CA ASN A 60 -9.54 -10.03 -0.94
C ASN A 60 -9.94 -10.46 0.48
N GLY A 61 -11.23 -10.69 0.69
CA GLY A 61 -11.78 -10.97 2.02
C GLY A 61 -11.53 -9.79 2.97
N ASP A 62 -10.70 -10.04 3.99
CA ASP A 62 -10.22 -9.06 4.96
C ASP A 62 -8.90 -8.37 4.58
N GLY A 63 -8.25 -8.74 3.47
CA GLY A 63 -7.01 -8.11 2.99
C GLY A 63 -7.26 -6.90 2.09
N PHE A 64 -6.54 -5.81 2.33
CA PHE A 64 -6.65 -4.54 1.62
C PHE A 64 -5.33 -4.12 0.97
N GLY A 65 -5.41 -3.52 -0.21
CA GLY A 65 -4.26 -2.94 -0.90
C GLY A 65 -3.36 -3.97 -1.56
N LEU A 66 -2.24 -3.47 -2.10
CA LEU A 66 -1.22 -4.26 -2.79
C LEU A 66 -0.68 -5.42 -1.94
N TRP A 67 -0.60 -5.22 -0.63
CA TRP A 67 -0.05 -6.21 0.28
C TRP A 67 -1.10 -7.03 1.04
N GLU A 68 -2.39 -6.93 0.70
CA GLU A 68 -3.49 -7.63 1.39
C GLU A 68 -3.42 -7.47 2.93
N ILE A 69 -3.23 -6.24 3.42
CA ILE A 69 -3.15 -5.95 4.85
C ILE A 69 -4.49 -6.29 5.53
N SER A 70 -4.47 -7.19 6.50
CA SER A 70 -5.68 -7.77 7.10
C SER A 70 -6.39 -6.81 8.06
N ALA A 71 -7.68 -6.59 7.83
CA ALA A 71 -8.60 -5.87 8.72
C ALA A 71 -8.92 -6.62 10.03
N ARG A 72 -8.57 -7.92 10.14
CA ARG A 72 -8.73 -8.65 11.40
C ARG A 72 -7.70 -8.22 12.46
N GLU A 73 -6.56 -7.69 12.02
CA GLU A 73 -5.44 -7.41 12.92
C GLU A 73 -4.88 -5.98 12.75
N TRP A 74 -4.71 -5.51 11.51
CA TRP A 74 -3.80 -4.40 11.23
C TRP A 74 -4.48 -3.06 11.00
N CYS A 75 -5.67 -3.03 10.40
CA CYS A 75 -6.41 -1.80 10.12
C CYS A 75 -7.88 -1.90 10.55
N LYS A 76 -8.57 -0.76 10.56
CA LYS A 76 -9.97 -0.65 10.91
C LYS A 76 -10.86 -0.74 9.67
N ASP A 77 -11.82 -1.66 9.69
CA ASP A 77 -12.88 -1.78 8.69
C ASP A 77 -14.22 -2.09 9.39
N PRO A 78 -15.33 -1.41 9.01
CA PRO A 78 -16.64 -1.64 9.62
C PRO A 78 -17.17 -3.08 9.49
N SER A 79 -16.75 -3.82 8.46
CA SER A 79 -17.12 -5.23 8.25
C SER A 79 -16.37 -6.18 9.18
N PHE A 80 -15.30 -5.70 9.84
CA PHE A 80 -14.49 -6.43 10.81
C PHE A 80 -14.46 -5.68 12.15
N PRO A 81 -15.61 -5.55 12.84
CA PRO A 81 -15.73 -4.72 14.05
C PRO A 81 -14.90 -5.21 15.24
N ALA A 82 -14.46 -6.47 15.23
CA ALA A 82 -13.59 -7.06 16.23
C ALA A 82 -12.08 -6.94 15.87
N GLY A 83 -11.74 -6.26 14.78
CA GLY A 83 -10.35 -6.09 14.32
C GLY A 83 -9.51 -5.25 15.27
N ALA A 84 -8.24 -5.62 15.47
CA ALA A 84 -7.37 -4.98 16.46
C ALA A 84 -6.84 -3.59 16.03
N ASN A 85 -6.86 -3.26 14.73
CA ASN A 85 -6.38 -2.00 14.17
C ASN A 85 -4.99 -1.58 14.68
N ARG A 86 -4.02 -2.50 14.65
CA ARG A 86 -2.71 -2.28 15.26
C ARG A 86 -1.85 -1.21 14.57
N CYS A 87 -2.09 -0.94 13.29
CA CYS A 87 -1.42 0.15 12.58
C CYS A 87 -2.07 1.52 12.83
N GLY A 88 -3.30 1.56 13.36
CA GLY A 88 -4.03 2.79 13.65
C GLY A 88 -4.56 3.50 12.41
N PHE A 89 -4.83 2.78 11.33
CA PHE A 89 -5.33 3.32 10.06
C PHE A 89 -6.65 2.68 9.66
N ASP A 90 -7.52 3.44 9.00
CA ASP A 90 -8.67 2.87 8.29
C ASP A 90 -8.16 2.08 7.08
N CYS A 91 -8.71 0.89 6.83
CA CYS A 91 -8.21 -0.02 5.78
C CYS A 91 -8.30 0.58 4.36
N GLU A 92 -9.24 1.51 4.13
CA GLU A 92 -9.37 2.21 2.84
C GLU A 92 -8.17 3.11 2.51
N ARG A 93 -7.35 3.49 3.50
CA ARG A 93 -6.11 4.25 3.23
C ARG A 93 -5.09 3.43 2.43
N PHE A 94 -5.03 2.12 2.67
CA PHE A 94 -4.15 1.21 1.91
C PHE A 94 -4.62 0.94 0.48
N ARG A 95 -5.75 1.54 0.06
CA ARG A 95 -6.32 1.37 -1.28
C ARG A 95 -6.12 2.59 -2.17
N ASP A 96 -5.48 3.63 -1.66
CA ASP A 96 -5.07 4.79 -2.44
C ASP A 96 -3.66 4.61 -3.05
N GLY A 97 -3.21 5.60 -3.84
CA GLY A 97 -1.88 5.57 -4.47
C GLY A 97 -0.73 6.06 -3.57
N PHE A 98 -0.99 6.41 -2.31
CA PHE A 98 -0.02 6.95 -1.37
C PHE A 98 0.56 5.88 -0.44
N LEU A 99 1.67 5.28 -0.85
CA LEU A 99 2.33 4.17 -0.13
C LEU A 99 2.85 4.51 1.29
N THR A 100 2.69 5.73 1.78
CA THR A 100 3.29 6.16 3.06
C THR A 100 2.68 5.43 4.25
N ASP A 101 1.34 5.29 4.29
CA ASP A 101 0.70 4.57 5.39
C ASP A 101 0.81 3.05 5.23
N ASP A 102 0.79 2.52 4.02
CA ASP A 102 1.10 1.10 3.74
C ASP A 102 2.47 0.73 4.29
N LEU A 103 3.51 1.48 3.92
CA LEU A 103 4.89 1.18 4.33
C LEU A 103 5.11 1.37 5.82
N ARG A 104 4.41 2.31 6.45
CA ARG A 104 4.41 2.42 7.92
C ARG A 104 3.82 1.16 8.53
N CYS A 105 2.67 0.70 8.05
CA CYS A 105 2.03 -0.50 8.59
C CYS A 105 2.88 -1.75 8.35
N LEU A 106 3.43 -1.94 7.14
CA LEU A 106 4.32 -3.07 6.83
C LEU A 106 5.56 -3.12 7.73
N ARG A 107 6.10 -1.97 8.16
CA ARG A 107 7.20 -1.93 9.14
C ARG A 107 6.77 -2.44 10.51
N GLU A 108 5.60 -2.03 11.00
CA GLU A 108 5.04 -2.53 12.28
C GLU A 108 4.78 -4.03 12.21
N ILE A 109 4.22 -4.49 11.08
CA ILE A 109 3.99 -5.89 10.78
C ILE A 109 5.32 -6.67 10.82
N HIS A 110 6.34 -6.20 10.11
CA HIS A 110 7.65 -6.85 10.05
C HIS A 110 8.36 -6.88 11.41
N ALA A 111 8.16 -5.86 12.25
CA ALA A 111 8.71 -5.82 13.61
C ALA A 111 7.99 -6.78 14.57
N ASP A 112 6.74 -7.15 14.27
CA ASP A 112 6.01 -8.13 15.04
C ASP A 112 6.58 -9.55 14.80
N ARG A 113 7.02 -10.23 15.86
CA ARG A 113 7.54 -11.61 15.78
C ARG A 113 6.53 -12.63 15.27
N SER A 114 5.24 -12.31 15.31
CA SER A 114 4.17 -13.07 14.68
C SER A 114 4.17 -12.95 13.15
N PHE A 115 4.93 -12.04 12.52
CA PHE A 115 5.10 -11.95 11.07
C PHE A 115 5.56 -13.28 10.45
N TYR A 116 6.52 -13.94 11.09
CA TYR A 116 6.98 -15.27 10.67
C TYR A 116 5.99 -16.39 11.05
N GLY A 117 5.06 -16.15 11.97
CA GLY A 117 3.94 -17.04 12.31
C GLY A 117 2.69 -16.81 11.43
N PHE A 118 2.53 -15.61 10.87
CA PHE A 118 1.56 -15.20 9.88
C PHE A 118 2.04 -15.71 8.52
N ASN A 119 1.83 -17.01 8.32
CA ASN A 119 2.20 -17.78 7.13
C ASN A 119 1.77 -17.16 5.77
N GLY A 120 0.97 -16.10 5.73
CA GLY A 120 0.49 -15.45 4.51
C GLY A 120 1.61 -14.90 3.62
N TRP A 121 2.33 -13.87 4.09
CA TRP A 121 3.34 -13.20 3.25
C TRP A 121 4.55 -14.07 2.94
N PHE A 122 5.03 -14.88 3.89
CA PHE A 122 6.09 -15.85 3.61
C PHE A 122 5.68 -16.86 2.53
N ARG A 123 4.42 -17.33 2.53
CA ARG A 123 3.90 -18.20 1.46
C ARG A 123 3.79 -17.48 0.11
N ARG A 124 3.43 -16.19 0.11
CA ARG A 124 3.40 -15.36 -1.11
C ARG A 124 4.82 -15.16 -1.66
N PHE A 125 5.77 -14.85 -0.79
CA PHE A 125 7.18 -14.74 -1.12
C PHE A 125 7.75 -16.00 -1.78
N ARG A 126 7.35 -17.19 -1.33
CA ARG A 126 7.78 -18.46 -1.96
C ARG A 126 7.31 -18.64 -3.40
N LYS A 127 6.35 -17.84 -3.87
CA LYS A 127 5.91 -17.82 -5.28
C LYS A 127 6.71 -16.81 -6.12
N CYS A 128 7.58 -16.02 -5.50
CA CYS A 128 8.43 -15.08 -6.21
C CYS A 128 9.44 -15.79 -7.09
N PRO A 129 9.73 -15.24 -8.28
CA PRO A 129 10.83 -15.71 -9.10
C PRO A 129 12.17 -15.33 -8.44
N ASN A 130 13.26 -15.62 -9.14
CA ASN A 130 14.58 -15.18 -8.70
C ASN A 130 14.66 -13.65 -8.62
N LEU A 131 14.71 -13.12 -7.39
CA LEU A 131 14.72 -11.68 -7.13
C LEU A 131 15.93 -10.95 -7.71
N SER A 132 17.08 -11.63 -7.81
CA SER A 132 18.31 -11.02 -8.37
C SER A 132 18.14 -10.55 -9.82
N THR A 133 17.18 -11.12 -10.55
CA THR A 133 16.84 -10.76 -11.93
C THR A 133 15.44 -10.16 -12.07
N TYR A 134 14.62 -10.19 -11.02
CA TYR A 134 13.19 -9.86 -11.10
C TYR A 134 12.90 -8.41 -11.52
N LEU A 135 13.80 -7.49 -11.19
CA LEU A 135 13.70 -6.06 -11.53
C LEU A 135 14.81 -5.60 -12.48
N ALA A 136 15.50 -6.53 -13.16
CA ALA A 136 16.63 -6.21 -14.02
C ALA A 136 16.25 -5.25 -15.16
N GLU A 137 15.02 -5.36 -15.68
CA GLU A 137 14.50 -4.50 -16.73
C GLU A 137 14.08 -3.11 -16.25
N CYS A 138 13.94 -2.91 -14.93
CA CYS A 138 13.44 -1.65 -14.37
C CYS A 138 14.51 -0.56 -14.27
N GLY A 139 15.79 -0.90 -14.43
CA GLY A 139 16.91 0.06 -14.43
C GLY A 139 17.01 0.86 -13.13
N LEU A 140 16.79 0.21 -11.98
CA LEU A 140 16.67 0.85 -10.66
C LEU A 140 17.99 1.10 -9.96
#